data_AF-A0A2V7KPV8-F1
#
_entry.id   AF-A0A2V7KPV8-F1
#
_cell.length_a   1.000
_cell.length_b   1.000
_cell.length_c   1.000
_cell.angle_alpha   90.00
_cell.angle_beta   90.00
_cell.angle_gamma   90.00
#
_symmetry.space_group_name_H-M   'P 1'
#
loop_
_entity.id
_entity.type
_entity.pdbx_description
1 polymer ?
#
loop_
_entity_poly.entity_id
_entity_poly.type
_entity_poly.pdbx_seq_one_letter_code
_entity_poly.pdbx_strand_id
1 'polypeptide(L)'
;MPSITRGTAWLMAGVVLSAASCARDAVSPPPDHASAGARQGVVATTDNVAIQWDNAALQAIRVSKPGPPIVARALAIVHTAMYDAWAAYDDEALGTRLGGSLRRPPVERTLANKDEAVSFAAYGALVDLFPTQTPAFNAVMASLSYDPANDSTDVATPAGVGNVASAAVIAFRNHDGANQLGDLHPGAYSDYTGYVPVNDPDHINDPNRWQPLRFSDGHGGTVTPGFIAPQWGRVVPFALTSGSQFRPPEVPNLYPFGGYRVQAEQTLHYSARLTDTQKVIAEYWADGPNSELPPGHWMLFGQFVSRRDGHTLDQDVKLFFALANAVFDAGIVAWDCKRAYDYVRPVTAVHFLFAGKKVRAWAGPYRGTRVIDGADWEPYQPVTFVTPPFPEFISGHSAFSTAGAEVLKAFTGSDVFG
;
A
#
# COMPACT_ATOMS: atom_id res chain seq x y z
N MET A 1 -42.70 9.04 -43.91
CA MET A 1 -42.58 7.61 -44.26
C MET A 1 -41.33 7.42 -45.11
N PRO A 2 -40.43 6.48 -44.79
CA PRO A 2 -39.89 6.09 -43.48
C PRO A 2 -38.36 6.41 -43.42
N SER A 3 -37.81 6.99 -42.35
CA SER A 3 -37.34 6.37 -41.09
C SER A 3 -36.31 5.25 -41.26
N ILE A 4 -35.11 5.42 -40.69
CA ILE A 4 -34.43 4.43 -39.83
C ILE A 4 -33.53 5.21 -38.85
N THR A 5 -33.98 5.24 -37.61
CA THR A 5 -33.22 5.50 -36.38
C THR A 5 -32.47 4.23 -35.99
N ARG A 6 -31.19 4.34 -35.56
CA ARG A 6 -30.55 3.31 -34.74
C ARG A 6 -29.99 3.96 -33.48
N GLY A 7 -30.74 3.83 -32.40
CA GLY A 7 -30.21 3.90 -31.04
C GLY A 7 -29.45 2.61 -30.74
N THR A 8 -28.35 2.72 -30.00
CA THR A 8 -27.67 1.59 -29.39
C THR A 8 -27.80 1.74 -27.90
N ALA A 9 -28.69 0.93 -27.33
CA ALA A 9 -28.79 0.70 -25.90
C ALA A 9 -27.63 -0.22 -25.50
N TRP A 10 -26.80 0.20 -24.54
CA TRP A 10 -25.86 -0.68 -23.88
C TRP A 10 -26.60 -1.37 -22.73
N LEU A 11 -26.95 -2.64 -22.93
CA LEU A 11 -27.33 -3.55 -21.84
C LEU A 11 -26.04 -3.98 -21.12
N MET A 12 -25.89 -3.56 -19.87
CA MET A 12 -24.95 -4.15 -18.93
C MET A 12 -25.46 -5.54 -18.54
N ALA A 13 -24.89 -6.58 -19.15
CA ALA A 13 -25.09 -7.96 -18.74
C ALA A 13 -24.28 -8.23 -17.47
N GLY A 14 -24.97 -8.43 -16.35
CA GLY A 14 -24.37 -8.91 -15.12
C GLY A 14 -23.81 -10.31 -15.32
N VAL A 15 -22.52 -10.49 -15.01
CA VAL A 15 -21.90 -11.81 -14.96
C VAL A 15 -22.35 -12.47 -13.65
N VAL A 16 -23.30 -13.40 -13.78
CA VAL A 16 -23.63 -14.39 -12.77
C VAL A 16 -22.65 -15.56 -12.95
N LEU A 17 -21.66 -15.70 -12.06
CA LEU A 17 -20.91 -16.95 -11.97
C LEU A 17 -21.76 -18.00 -11.23
N SER A 18 -22.45 -18.83 -12.01
CA SER A 18 -23.02 -20.09 -11.54
C SER A 18 -21.90 -21.14 -11.44
N ALA A 19 -21.47 -21.47 -10.22
CA ALA A 19 -20.62 -22.63 -9.98
C ALA A 19 -21.49 -23.90 -9.95
N ALA A 20 -21.55 -24.61 -11.08
CA ALA A 20 -22.09 -25.96 -11.14
C ALA A 20 -20.99 -26.97 -10.78
N SER A 21 -21.28 -27.76 -9.75
CA SER A 21 -20.48 -28.87 -9.25
C SER A 21 -20.45 -30.04 -10.24
N CYS A 22 -19.26 -30.58 -10.50
CA CYS A 22 -19.07 -31.99 -10.84
C CYS A 22 -17.80 -32.50 -10.16
N ALA A 23 -18.01 -33.19 -9.03
CA ALA A 23 -17.02 -34.02 -8.39
C ALA A 23 -16.65 -35.21 -9.28
N ARG A 24 -15.35 -35.47 -9.47
CA ARG A 24 -14.81 -36.82 -9.66
C ARG A 24 -13.43 -36.95 -9.00
N ASP A 25 -13.37 -37.96 -8.13
CA ASP A 25 -12.23 -38.78 -7.72
C ASP A 25 -11.10 -38.14 -6.90
N ALA A 26 -11.35 -38.09 -5.59
CA ALA A 26 -10.30 -38.00 -4.57
C ALA A 26 -9.57 -39.35 -4.45
N VAL A 27 -8.27 -39.34 -4.74
CA VAL A 27 -7.33 -40.39 -4.32
C VAL A 27 -6.50 -39.81 -3.17
N SER A 28 -6.73 -40.31 -1.96
CA SER A 28 -5.96 -39.96 -0.77
C SER A 28 -4.53 -40.53 -0.88
N PRO A 29 -3.47 -39.76 -0.55
CA PRO A 29 -2.17 -40.36 -0.27
C PRO A 29 -2.14 -40.95 1.15
N PRO A 30 -1.36 -42.02 1.40
CA PRO A 30 -1.27 -42.66 2.71
C PRO A 30 -0.47 -41.82 3.71
N PRO A 31 -0.65 -42.02 5.02
CA PRO A 31 0.10 -41.32 6.05
C PRO A 31 1.46 -41.98 6.22
N ASP A 32 2.53 -41.19 6.24
CA ASP A 32 3.83 -41.68 6.69
C ASP A 32 4.40 -40.82 7.82
N HIS A 33 4.99 -41.56 8.75
CA HIS A 33 5.43 -41.16 10.07
C HIS A 33 6.76 -40.40 10.08
N ALA A 34 6.97 -39.73 11.23
CA ALA A 34 8.24 -39.45 11.89
C ALA A 34 9.02 -38.19 11.47
N SER A 35 8.95 -37.23 12.39
CA SER A 35 9.88 -36.13 12.60
C SER A 35 11.32 -36.61 12.79
N ALA A 36 12.24 -36.11 11.97
CA ALA A 36 13.65 -35.97 12.31
C ALA A 36 14.15 -34.64 11.72
N GLY A 37 14.71 -33.79 12.59
CA GLY A 37 15.07 -32.42 12.27
C GLY A 37 16.08 -32.31 11.14
N ALA A 38 15.65 -31.70 10.04
CA ALA A 38 16.56 -31.10 9.08
C ALA A 38 16.81 -29.66 9.53
N ARG A 39 18.03 -29.38 9.98
CA ARG A 39 18.54 -28.01 10.04
C ARG A 39 18.36 -27.43 8.64
N GLN A 40 17.47 -26.45 8.48
CA GLN A 40 17.40 -25.65 7.28
C GLN A 40 18.76 -24.96 7.14
N GLY A 41 19.59 -25.49 6.23
CA GLY A 41 20.72 -24.74 5.72
C GLY A 41 20.15 -23.47 5.10
N VAL A 42 20.54 -22.32 5.65
CA VAL A 42 20.33 -21.03 5.01
C VAL A 42 21.07 -21.11 3.67
N VAL A 43 20.32 -21.30 2.59
CA VAL A 43 20.83 -20.91 1.27
C VAL A 43 21.05 -19.41 1.40
N ALA A 44 22.30 -18.97 1.38
CA ALA A 44 22.60 -17.55 1.28
C ALA A 44 21.94 -17.05 -0.02
N THR A 45 20.84 -16.33 0.10
CA THR A 45 20.22 -15.68 -1.05
C THR A 45 21.19 -14.59 -1.50
N THR A 46 21.69 -14.68 -2.73
CA THR A 46 22.52 -13.65 -3.36
C THR A 46 21.65 -12.45 -3.77
N ASP A 47 20.91 -11.88 -2.81
CA ASP A 47 20.09 -10.69 -3.01
C ASP A 47 21.04 -9.51 -3.31
N ASN A 48 20.79 -8.79 -4.41
CA ASN A 48 21.54 -7.57 -4.72
C ASN A 48 21.18 -6.44 -3.74
N VAL A 49 21.94 -5.33 -3.78
CA VAL A 49 21.76 -4.24 -2.82
C VAL A 49 20.36 -3.61 -2.87
N ALA A 50 19.66 -3.62 -4.02
CA ALA A 50 18.30 -3.08 -4.10
C ALA A 50 17.32 -3.88 -3.22
N ILE A 51 17.40 -5.22 -3.24
CA ILE A 51 16.59 -6.07 -2.37
C ILE A 51 17.01 -5.95 -0.90
N GLN A 52 18.31 -5.83 -0.62
CA GLN A 52 18.80 -5.65 0.76
C GLN A 52 18.28 -4.35 1.38
N TRP A 53 18.30 -3.25 0.62
CA TRP A 53 17.75 -1.96 1.05
C TRP A 53 16.22 -1.94 1.09
N ASP A 54 15.54 -2.64 0.18
CA ASP A 54 14.09 -2.84 0.26
C ASP A 54 13.71 -3.59 1.55
N ASN A 55 14.42 -4.65 1.91
CA ASN A 55 14.22 -5.37 3.17
C ASN A 55 14.43 -4.46 4.39
N ALA A 56 15.43 -3.57 4.36
CA ALA A 56 15.65 -2.60 5.42
C ALA A 56 14.50 -1.57 5.53
N ALA A 57 13.98 -1.10 4.39
CA ALA A 57 12.84 -0.20 4.31
C ALA A 57 11.57 -0.86 4.89
N LEU A 58 11.24 -2.07 4.42
CA LEU A 58 10.09 -2.84 4.91
C LEU A 58 10.23 -3.10 6.42
N GLN A 59 11.42 -3.47 6.91
CA GLN A 59 11.63 -3.67 8.34
C GLN A 59 11.41 -2.39 9.15
N ALA A 60 11.83 -1.22 8.65
CA ALA A 60 11.55 0.06 9.29
C ALA A 60 10.05 0.38 9.34
N ILE A 61 9.30 0.00 8.29
CA ILE A 61 7.84 0.14 8.22
C ILE A 61 7.17 -0.76 9.27
N ARG A 62 7.54 -2.05 9.39
CA ARG A 62 7.00 -2.97 10.42
C ARG A 62 7.12 -2.40 11.83
N VAL A 63 8.25 -1.75 12.10
CA VAL A 63 8.57 -1.19 13.42
C VAL A 63 7.84 0.12 13.65
N SER A 64 7.86 1.03 12.67
CA SER A 64 7.35 2.41 12.82
C SER A 64 5.84 2.52 12.59
N LYS A 65 5.23 1.55 11.91
CA LYS A 65 3.79 1.43 11.62
C LYS A 65 3.13 2.72 11.09
N PRO A 66 3.72 3.41 10.09
CA PRO A 66 3.09 4.61 9.52
C PRO A 66 1.82 4.24 8.73
N GLY A 67 0.94 5.22 8.48
CA GLY A 67 -0.28 4.98 7.70
C GLY A 67 0.00 4.52 6.26
N PRO A 68 -0.93 3.80 5.60
CA PRO A 68 -0.72 3.28 4.24
C PRO A 68 -0.19 4.29 3.20
N PRO A 69 -0.72 5.51 3.09
CA PRO A 69 -0.24 6.44 2.07
C PRO A 69 1.19 6.94 2.36
N ILE A 70 1.57 7.00 3.65
CA ILE A 70 2.93 7.33 4.12
C ILE A 70 3.90 6.20 3.77
N VAL A 71 3.49 4.93 3.95
CA VAL A 71 4.29 3.76 3.53
C VAL A 71 4.59 3.82 2.04
N ALA A 72 3.55 3.99 1.20
CA ALA A 72 3.70 4.03 -0.25
C ALA A 72 4.70 5.13 -0.68
N ARG A 73 4.60 6.32 -0.06
CA ARG A 73 5.53 7.43 -0.31
C ARG A 73 6.96 7.11 0.16
N ALA A 74 7.14 6.51 1.33
CA ALA A 74 8.46 6.16 1.85
C ALA A 74 9.18 5.19 0.90
N LEU A 75 8.49 4.15 0.42
CA LEU A 75 9.03 3.21 -0.58
C LEU A 75 9.38 3.93 -1.89
N ALA A 76 8.51 4.80 -2.39
CA ALA A 76 8.79 5.57 -3.61
C ALA A 76 10.02 6.47 -3.46
N ILE A 77 10.23 7.10 -2.29
CA ILE A 77 11.41 7.94 -2.02
C ILE A 77 12.69 7.12 -2.07
N VAL A 78 12.73 6.00 -1.34
CA VAL A 78 13.93 5.15 -1.25
C VAL A 78 14.27 4.57 -2.61
N HIS A 79 13.29 4.01 -3.32
CA HIS A 79 13.50 3.42 -4.65
C HIS A 79 13.80 4.47 -5.73
N THR A 80 13.29 5.70 -5.61
CA THR A 80 13.69 6.82 -6.48
C THR A 80 15.11 7.30 -6.21
N ALA A 81 15.53 7.38 -4.95
CA ALA A 81 16.92 7.72 -4.61
C ALA A 81 17.90 6.68 -5.17
N MET A 82 17.58 5.39 -5.05
CA MET A 82 18.36 4.31 -5.64
C MET A 82 18.42 4.41 -7.17
N TYR A 83 17.28 4.68 -7.84
CA TYR A 83 17.24 4.89 -9.28
C TYR A 83 18.08 6.09 -9.74
N ASP A 84 17.94 7.24 -9.07
CA ASP A 84 18.69 8.46 -9.41
C ASP A 84 20.21 8.25 -9.27
N ALA A 85 20.65 7.50 -8.25
CA ALA A 85 22.06 7.15 -8.07
C ALA A 85 22.56 6.14 -9.12
N TRP A 86 21.77 5.11 -9.41
CA TRP A 86 22.07 4.12 -10.45
C TRP A 86 22.14 4.73 -11.86
N ALA A 87 21.27 5.70 -12.18
CA ALA A 87 21.21 6.37 -13.47
C ALA A 87 22.51 7.10 -13.84
N ALA A 88 23.33 7.46 -12.85
CA ALA A 88 24.68 7.97 -13.05
C ALA A 88 25.62 6.95 -13.74
N TYR A 89 25.30 5.66 -13.69
CA TYR A 89 26.14 4.58 -14.20
C TYR A 89 25.49 3.78 -15.36
N ASP A 90 24.37 4.24 -15.87
CA ASP A 90 23.71 3.68 -17.05
C ASP A 90 24.11 4.45 -18.32
N ASP A 91 23.84 3.90 -19.51
CA ASP A 91 24.15 4.53 -20.79
C ASP A 91 23.14 5.61 -21.19
N GLU A 92 21.91 5.55 -20.70
CA GLU A 92 20.82 6.41 -21.18
C GLU A 92 19.96 7.00 -20.05
N ALA A 93 19.81 6.30 -18.92
CA ALA A 93 18.90 6.67 -17.84
C ALA A 93 19.16 8.09 -17.27
N LEU A 94 18.09 8.81 -16.97
CA LEU A 94 18.16 10.16 -16.40
C LEU A 94 17.61 10.12 -14.97
N GLY A 95 18.35 10.69 -14.03
CA GLY A 95 17.86 10.89 -12.67
C GLY A 95 16.65 11.82 -12.67
N THR A 96 15.68 11.54 -11.81
CA THR A 96 14.41 12.27 -11.73
C THR A 96 14.57 13.70 -11.25
N ARG A 97 15.61 14.02 -10.46
CA ARG A 97 15.87 15.38 -9.95
C ARG A 97 16.98 16.11 -10.71
N LEU A 98 18.09 15.41 -10.94
CA LEU A 98 19.32 16.00 -11.47
C LEU A 98 19.61 15.62 -12.93
N GLY A 99 18.69 14.91 -13.59
CA GLY A 99 18.83 14.51 -14.99
C GLY A 99 20.12 13.69 -15.22
N GLY A 100 20.86 14.03 -16.27
CA GLY A 100 22.13 13.40 -16.61
C GLY A 100 23.36 14.03 -15.94
N SER A 101 23.19 15.00 -15.03
CA SER A 101 24.33 15.76 -14.48
C SER A 101 25.29 14.94 -13.62
N LEU A 102 24.83 13.81 -13.07
CA LEU A 102 25.66 12.87 -12.30
C LEU A 102 26.35 11.81 -13.18
N ARG A 103 26.14 11.83 -14.50
CA ARG A 103 26.57 10.72 -15.37
C ARG A 103 28.08 10.50 -15.31
N ARG A 104 28.48 9.26 -15.02
CA ARG A 104 29.87 8.81 -14.92
C ARG A 104 30.42 8.28 -16.24
N PRO A 105 31.73 8.37 -16.48
CA PRO A 105 32.38 7.78 -17.65
C PRO A 105 32.16 6.27 -17.76
N PRO A 106 32.12 5.68 -18.98
CA PRO A 106 31.89 4.25 -19.17
C PRO A 106 32.81 3.33 -18.35
N VAL A 107 34.08 3.71 -18.17
CA VAL A 107 35.05 2.94 -17.38
C VAL A 107 34.69 2.83 -15.89
N GLU A 108 33.87 3.75 -15.38
CA GLU A 108 33.40 3.79 -14.00
C GLU A 108 32.03 3.11 -13.81
N ARG A 109 31.39 2.62 -14.89
CA ARG A 109 30.05 1.98 -14.85
C ARG A 109 30.11 0.51 -14.41
N THR A 110 30.89 0.25 -13.37
CA THR A 110 31.09 -1.10 -12.81
C THR A 110 29.98 -1.45 -11.82
N LEU A 111 29.73 -2.74 -11.62
CA LEU A 111 28.77 -3.20 -10.62
C LEU A 111 29.12 -2.69 -9.21
N ALA A 112 30.40 -2.71 -8.82
CA ALA A 112 30.84 -2.23 -7.51
C ALA A 112 30.49 -0.75 -7.27
N ASN A 113 30.68 0.10 -8.28
CA ASN A 113 30.32 1.52 -8.17
C ASN A 113 28.79 1.71 -8.12
N LYS A 114 28.02 0.89 -8.86
CA LYS A 114 26.56 0.91 -8.79
C LYS A 114 26.08 0.48 -7.39
N ASP A 115 26.63 -0.61 -6.85
CA ASP A 115 26.28 -1.14 -5.53
C ASP A 115 26.52 -0.09 -4.44
N GLU A 116 27.67 0.58 -4.46
CA GLU A 116 28.02 1.61 -3.49
C GLU A 116 27.12 2.85 -3.62
N ALA A 117 26.94 3.39 -4.82
CA ALA A 117 26.11 4.58 -5.03
C ALA A 117 24.64 4.34 -4.67
N VAL A 118 24.06 3.20 -5.07
CA VAL A 118 22.71 2.79 -4.69
C VAL A 118 22.58 2.67 -3.17
N SER A 119 23.60 2.12 -2.50
CA SER A 119 23.57 1.91 -1.05
C SER A 119 23.61 3.22 -0.26
N PHE A 120 24.50 4.14 -0.61
CA PHE A 120 24.52 5.47 0.01
C PHE A 120 23.22 6.24 -0.26
N ALA A 121 22.63 6.07 -1.45
CA ALA A 121 21.37 6.74 -1.77
C ALA A 121 20.19 6.23 -0.92
N ALA A 122 20.07 4.90 -0.80
CA ALA A 122 19.07 4.25 0.05
C ALA A 122 19.26 4.61 1.53
N TYR A 123 20.51 4.57 2.01
CA TYR A 123 20.86 4.94 3.38
C TYR A 123 20.39 6.36 3.73
N GLY A 124 20.76 7.36 2.91
CA GLY A 124 20.36 8.75 3.14
C GLY A 124 18.84 8.93 3.18
N ALA A 125 18.12 8.28 2.25
CA ALA A 125 16.67 8.35 2.18
C ALA A 125 16.01 7.71 3.41
N LEU A 126 16.50 6.56 3.84
CA LEU A 126 15.95 5.83 4.99
C LEU A 126 16.23 6.52 6.32
N VAL A 127 17.39 7.15 6.48
CA VAL A 127 17.71 7.93 7.69
C VAL A 127 16.80 9.16 7.81
N ASP A 128 16.49 9.84 6.71
CA ASP A 128 15.53 10.96 6.69
C ASP A 128 14.10 10.50 7.05
N LEU A 129 13.66 9.38 6.48
CA LEU A 129 12.30 8.86 6.67
C LEU A 129 12.09 8.21 8.05
N PHE A 130 13.11 7.52 8.57
CA PHE A 130 13.03 6.69 9.79
C PHE A 130 14.24 6.93 10.71
N PRO A 131 14.41 8.13 11.27
CA PRO A 131 15.62 8.48 12.03
C PRO A 131 15.85 7.57 13.24
N THR A 132 14.79 7.04 13.87
CA THR A 132 14.89 6.09 14.98
C THR A 132 15.46 4.73 14.57
N GLN A 133 15.41 4.40 13.28
CA GLN A 133 15.89 3.14 12.71
C GLN A 133 17.33 3.23 12.15
N THR A 134 17.98 4.40 12.23
CA THR A 134 19.37 4.62 11.81
C THR A 134 20.35 3.52 12.27
N PRO A 135 20.30 3.00 13.51
CA PRO A 135 21.19 1.91 13.92
C PRO A 135 21.05 0.63 13.07
N ALA A 136 19.84 0.33 12.60
CA ALA A 136 19.61 -0.82 11.72
C ALA A 136 20.18 -0.57 10.31
N PHE A 137 20.06 0.66 9.79
CA PHE A 137 20.63 1.02 8.49
C PHE A 137 22.16 1.06 8.52
N ASN A 138 22.75 1.51 9.63
CA ASN A 138 24.20 1.43 9.85
C ASN A 138 24.70 -0.03 9.81
N ALA A 139 23.91 -0.98 10.31
CA ALA A 139 24.26 -2.40 10.24
C ALA A 139 24.25 -2.93 8.80
N VAL A 140 23.32 -2.45 7.95
CA VAL A 140 23.31 -2.76 6.51
C VAL A 140 24.57 -2.20 5.84
N MET A 141 24.90 -0.92 6.06
CA MET A 141 26.14 -0.30 5.54
C MET A 141 27.39 -1.09 5.94
N ALA A 142 27.50 -1.46 7.23
CA ALA A 142 28.62 -2.23 7.73
C ALA A 142 28.70 -3.63 7.10
N SER A 143 27.55 -4.29 6.86
CA SER A 143 27.50 -5.59 6.19
C SER A 143 27.99 -5.53 4.73
N LEU A 144 27.85 -4.37 4.10
CA LEU A 144 28.34 -4.07 2.75
C LEU A 144 29.75 -3.47 2.74
N SER A 145 30.41 -3.38 3.91
CA SER A 145 31.74 -2.77 4.09
C SER A 145 31.80 -1.28 3.72
N TYR A 146 30.68 -0.56 3.83
CA TYR A 146 30.61 0.88 3.64
C TYR A 146 30.58 1.63 4.98
N ASP A 147 31.25 2.78 5.03
CA ASP A 147 31.23 3.66 6.20
C ASP A 147 29.98 4.56 6.17
N PRO A 148 29.00 4.38 7.07
CA PRO A 148 27.82 5.24 7.14
C PRO A 148 28.15 6.70 7.49
N ALA A 149 29.35 6.99 8.02
CA ALA A 149 29.79 8.35 8.29
C ALA A 149 30.35 9.08 7.06
N ASN A 150 30.46 8.41 5.90
CA ASN A 150 30.90 9.05 4.66
C ASN A 150 29.77 9.93 4.08
N ASP A 151 29.82 11.21 4.42
CA ASP A 151 28.91 12.26 3.96
C ASP A 151 29.46 13.05 2.76
N SER A 152 30.49 12.53 2.07
CA SER A 152 31.09 13.18 0.92
C SER A 152 30.05 13.51 -0.14
N THR A 153 30.16 14.71 -0.73
CA THR A 153 29.38 15.15 -1.89
C THR A 153 30.23 15.19 -3.17
N ASP A 154 31.41 14.57 -3.16
CA ASP A 154 32.26 14.46 -4.35
C ASP A 154 31.64 13.47 -5.34
N VAL A 155 30.96 14.00 -6.36
CA VAL A 155 30.30 13.23 -7.43
C VAL A 155 31.27 12.46 -8.32
N ALA A 156 32.59 12.58 -8.13
CA ALA A 156 33.58 11.68 -8.72
C ALA A 156 33.66 10.32 -8.02
N THR A 157 33.07 10.18 -6.83
CA THR A 157 33.04 8.94 -6.03
C THR A 157 31.63 8.34 -6.03
N PRO A 158 31.48 6.99 -5.95
CA PRO A 158 30.16 6.36 -5.86
C PRO A 158 29.35 6.78 -4.63
N ALA A 159 29.98 6.84 -3.46
CA ALA A 159 29.33 7.36 -2.25
C ALA A 159 28.81 8.79 -2.45
N GLY A 160 29.61 9.67 -3.05
CA GLY A 160 29.20 11.05 -3.32
C GLY A 160 28.07 11.16 -4.33
N VAL A 161 28.06 10.32 -5.37
CA VAL A 161 26.90 10.20 -6.29
C VAL A 161 25.64 9.80 -5.52
N GLY A 162 25.73 8.77 -4.67
CA GLY A 162 24.61 8.29 -3.86
C GLY A 162 24.06 9.35 -2.91
N ASN A 163 24.95 10.00 -2.16
CA ASN A 163 24.61 11.08 -1.22
C ASN A 163 23.93 12.27 -1.92
N VAL A 164 24.48 12.73 -3.05
CA VAL A 164 23.92 13.86 -3.81
C VAL A 164 22.57 13.51 -4.45
N ALA A 165 22.43 12.30 -5.01
CA ALA A 165 21.15 11.83 -5.55
C ALA A 165 20.06 11.76 -4.48
N SER A 166 20.38 11.17 -3.33
CA SER A 166 19.45 11.06 -2.19
C SER A 166 19.05 12.43 -1.65
N ALA A 167 20.01 13.32 -1.43
CA ALA A 167 19.76 14.68 -0.96
C ALA A 167 18.83 15.44 -1.90
N ALA A 168 18.98 15.29 -3.22
CA ALA A 168 18.10 15.93 -4.21
C ALA A 168 16.67 15.39 -4.15
N VAL A 169 16.48 14.08 -3.97
CA VAL A 169 15.16 13.46 -3.83
C VAL A 169 14.51 13.89 -2.50
N ILE A 170 15.23 13.84 -1.39
CA ILE A 170 14.77 14.27 -0.06
C ILE A 170 14.37 15.74 -0.07
N ALA A 171 15.22 16.63 -0.60
CA ALA A 171 14.95 18.06 -0.63
C ALA A 171 13.65 18.38 -1.40
N PHE A 172 13.40 17.69 -2.52
CA PHE A 172 12.13 17.81 -3.23
C PHE A 172 10.96 17.27 -2.40
N ARG A 173 11.13 16.10 -1.78
CA ARG A 173 10.04 15.37 -1.13
C ARG A 173 9.65 15.98 0.21
N ASN A 174 10.58 16.57 0.97
CA ASN A 174 10.28 17.21 2.25
C ASN A 174 9.23 18.33 2.17
N HIS A 175 9.06 18.92 0.99
CA HIS A 175 8.05 19.97 0.74
C HIS A 175 7.03 19.58 -0.34
N ASP A 176 6.80 18.28 -0.54
CA ASP A 176 5.84 17.78 -1.54
C ASP A 176 4.38 17.80 -1.08
N GLY A 177 4.06 18.46 0.04
CA GLY A 177 2.71 18.54 0.60
C GLY A 177 2.34 17.41 1.55
N ALA A 178 3.23 16.44 1.83
CA ALA A 178 3.00 15.38 2.82
C ALA A 178 3.04 15.88 4.27
N ASN A 179 3.69 17.03 4.52
CA ASN A 179 3.95 17.58 5.86
C ASN A 179 4.83 16.68 6.75
N GLN A 180 5.79 15.95 6.16
CA GLN A 180 6.70 15.06 6.91
C GLN A 180 7.43 15.78 8.05
N LEU A 181 7.88 17.01 7.80
CA LEU A 181 8.64 17.82 8.76
C LEU A 181 7.75 18.56 9.78
N GLY A 182 6.42 18.59 9.58
CA GLY A 182 5.51 19.36 10.43
C GLY A 182 5.60 20.88 10.25
N ASP A 183 6.13 21.34 9.10
CA ASP A 183 6.32 22.75 8.76
C ASP A 183 5.05 23.41 8.18
N LEU A 184 4.16 22.64 7.56
CA LEU A 184 2.84 23.11 7.11
C LEU A 184 1.81 23.12 8.25
N HIS A 185 1.95 22.20 9.20
CA HIS A 185 1.17 22.13 10.43
C HIS A 185 1.95 21.33 11.50
N PRO A 186 1.95 21.73 12.79
CA PRO A 186 2.74 21.05 13.82
C PRO A 186 2.48 19.55 13.94
N GLY A 187 3.56 18.77 13.87
CA GLY A 187 3.55 17.31 13.95
C GLY A 187 3.74 16.65 12.58
N ALA A 188 4.62 15.64 12.53
CA ALA A 188 4.93 14.92 11.30
C ALA A 188 3.66 14.32 10.68
N TYR A 189 3.48 14.55 9.38
CA TYR A 189 2.34 14.13 8.57
C TYR A 189 0.96 14.61 9.07
N SER A 190 0.92 15.60 9.95
CA SER A 190 -0.34 16.14 10.47
C SER A 190 -1.14 16.88 9.38
N ASP A 191 -2.46 16.92 9.55
CA ASP A 191 -3.37 17.57 8.61
C ASP A 191 -3.26 19.09 8.68
N TYR A 192 -3.00 19.73 7.55
CA TYR A 192 -3.06 21.20 7.40
C TYR A 192 -4.27 21.66 6.58
N THR A 193 -5.20 20.75 6.24
CA THR A 193 -6.38 21.05 5.42
C THR A 193 -7.63 21.34 6.23
N GLY A 194 -7.58 21.14 7.55
CA GLY A 194 -8.69 21.41 8.46
C GLY A 194 -9.85 20.44 8.28
N TYR A 195 -9.58 19.17 7.95
CA TYR A 195 -10.63 18.17 7.85
C TYR A 195 -11.32 17.96 9.21
N VAL A 196 -12.64 18.02 9.20
CA VAL A 196 -13.50 17.67 10.33
C VAL A 196 -14.60 16.75 9.82
N PRO A 197 -14.79 15.55 10.39
CA PRO A 197 -15.87 14.66 10.00
C PRO A 197 -17.23 15.27 10.35
N VAL A 198 -18.24 15.02 9.52
CA VAL A 198 -19.63 15.46 9.78
C VAL A 198 -20.27 14.66 10.90
N ASN A 199 -19.94 13.37 10.97
CA ASN A 199 -20.39 12.48 12.03
C ASN A 199 -19.40 12.50 13.19
N ASP A 200 -19.92 12.35 14.40
CA ASP A 200 -19.14 12.08 15.59
C ASP A 200 -19.22 10.59 15.96
N PRO A 201 -18.38 10.10 16.88
CA PRO A 201 -18.32 8.68 17.20
C PRO A 201 -19.62 8.10 17.77
N ASP A 202 -20.47 8.95 18.32
CA ASP A 202 -21.68 8.56 19.05
C ASP A 202 -22.97 8.88 18.26
N HIS A 203 -22.89 9.77 17.25
CA HIS A 203 -24.04 10.16 16.43
C HIS A 203 -23.76 10.18 14.92
N ILE A 204 -24.67 9.57 14.16
CA ILE A 204 -24.69 9.59 12.69
C ILE A 204 -25.55 10.79 12.24
N ASN A 205 -24.91 11.95 12.08
CA ASN A 205 -25.54 13.19 11.62
C ASN A 205 -25.90 13.16 10.13
N ASP A 206 -25.06 12.53 9.31
CA ASP A 206 -25.29 12.29 7.88
C ASP A 206 -24.88 10.84 7.51
N PRO A 207 -25.82 9.97 7.11
CA PRO A 207 -25.53 8.58 6.81
C PRO A 207 -24.70 8.40 5.53
N ASN A 208 -24.51 9.44 4.74
CA ASN A 208 -23.66 9.39 3.55
C ASN A 208 -22.19 9.71 3.85
N ARG A 209 -21.87 10.18 5.06
CA ARG A 209 -20.55 10.69 5.44
C ARG A 209 -19.80 9.72 6.33
N TRP A 210 -18.47 9.77 6.28
CA TRP A 210 -17.61 8.95 7.12
C TRP A 210 -17.83 9.28 8.60
N GLN A 211 -17.71 8.24 9.43
CA GLN A 211 -17.83 8.33 10.88
C GLN A 211 -16.56 7.76 11.52
N PRO A 212 -15.85 8.52 12.37
CA PRO A 212 -14.80 7.97 13.21
C PRO A 212 -15.44 7.04 14.25
N LEU A 213 -14.90 5.83 14.42
CA LEU A 213 -15.48 4.85 15.36
C LEU A 213 -14.61 4.69 16.60
N ARG A 214 -15.28 4.41 17.73
CA ARG A 214 -14.64 4.03 18.98
C ARG A 214 -14.53 2.51 19.08
N PHE A 215 -13.33 2.00 19.33
CA PHE A 215 -13.08 0.57 19.53
C PHE A 215 -12.01 0.32 20.59
N SER A 216 -11.86 -0.93 21.01
CA SER A 216 -10.94 -1.34 22.08
C SER A 216 -9.49 -0.99 21.72
N ASP A 217 -8.74 -0.45 22.67
CA ASP A 217 -7.29 -0.24 22.52
C ASP A 217 -6.47 -1.51 22.82
N GLY A 218 -7.11 -2.61 23.24
CA GLY A 218 -6.45 -3.85 23.64
C GLY A 218 -5.87 -3.82 25.06
N HIS A 219 -6.00 -2.71 25.78
CA HIS A 219 -5.41 -2.46 27.11
C HIS A 219 -6.47 -2.08 28.16
N GLY A 220 -7.76 -2.30 27.85
CA GLY A 220 -8.88 -2.03 28.75
C GLY A 220 -9.50 -0.64 28.58
N GLY A 221 -9.04 0.15 27.60
CA GLY A 221 -9.61 1.42 27.19
C GLY A 221 -10.18 1.38 25.77
N THR A 222 -10.37 2.56 25.21
CA THR A 222 -10.87 2.73 23.84
C THR A 222 -10.11 3.83 23.11
N VAL A 223 -9.96 3.67 21.80
CA VAL A 223 -9.40 4.68 20.90
C VAL A 223 -10.45 5.14 19.90
N THR A 224 -10.33 6.38 19.42
CA THR A 224 -11.19 6.95 18.38
C THR A 224 -10.30 7.71 17.37
N PRO A 225 -9.66 6.99 16.44
CA PRO A 225 -8.74 7.59 15.49
C PRO A 225 -9.45 8.51 14.51
N GLY A 226 -8.83 9.67 14.22
CA GLY A 226 -9.26 10.59 13.16
C GLY A 226 -8.80 10.13 11.77
N PHE A 227 -9.26 10.83 10.73
CA PHE A 227 -8.87 10.51 9.35
C PHE A 227 -7.35 10.61 9.19
N ILE A 228 -6.69 9.48 8.94
CA ILE A 228 -5.25 9.44 8.67
C ILE A 228 -4.95 10.25 7.41
N ALA A 229 -4.07 11.23 7.55
CA ALA A 229 -3.50 12.03 6.48
C ALA A 229 -4.54 12.61 5.48
N PRO A 230 -5.55 13.38 5.92
CA PRO A 230 -6.60 13.93 5.05
C PRO A 230 -6.06 14.81 3.92
N GLN A 231 -4.87 15.37 4.10
CA GLN A 231 -4.18 16.21 3.12
C GLN A 231 -3.64 15.44 1.91
N TRP A 232 -3.60 14.10 1.95
CA TRP A 232 -2.71 13.34 1.06
C TRP A 232 -3.01 13.48 -0.44
N GLY A 233 -4.24 13.83 -0.82
CA GLY A 233 -4.57 14.16 -2.22
C GLY A 233 -3.83 15.40 -2.77
N ARG A 234 -3.21 16.20 -1.89
CA ARG A 234 -2.39 17.37 -2.25
C ARG A 234 -0.90 17.05 -2.36
N VAL A 235 -0.48 15.81 -2.08
CA VAL A 235 0.92 15.41 -2.23
C VAL A 235 1.29 15.45 -3.72
N VAL A 236 2.47 16.02 -4.04
CA VAL A 236 2.95 16.10 -5.43
C VAL A 236 3.19 14.68 -5.96
N PRO A 237 2.48 14.24 -7.01
CA PRO A 237 2.64 12.89 -7.56
C PRO A 237 3.98 12.69 -8.26
N PHE A 238 4.26 11.45 -8.67
CA PHE A 238 5.39 11.12 -9.52
C PHE A 238 5.05 11.24 -11.01
N ALA A 239 4.09 10.45 -11.50
CA ALA A 239 3.68 10.40 -12.91
C ALA A 239 2.34 11.11 -13.17
N LEU A 240 1.52 11.31 -12.14
CA LEU A 240 0.24 12.02 -12.27
C LEU A 240 0.43 13.53 -12.30
N THR A 241 -0.50 14.21 -12.96
CA THR A 241 -0.61 15.68 -12.99
C THR A 241 -1.21 16.25 -11.71
N SER A 242 -2.09 15.51 -11.05
CA SER A 242 -2.75 15.88 -9.79
C SER A 242 -3.39 14.64 -9.14
N GLY A 243 -3.67 14.70 -7.83
CA GLY A 243 -4.38 13.61 -7.14
C GLY A 243 -5.79 13.37 -7.67
N SER A 244 -6.43 14.38 -8.26
CA SER A 244 -7.76 14.27 -8.84
C SER A 244 -7.79 13.75 -10.29
N GLN A 245 -6.64 13.52 -10.93
CA GLN A 245 -6.57 13.17 -12.36
C GLN A 245 -7.46 11.97 -12.73
N PHE A 246 -7.53 10.96 -11.86
CA PHE A 246 -8.31 9.74 -12.07
C PHE A 246 -9.45 9.59 -11.06
N ARG A 247 -9.90 10.69 -10.44
CA ARG A 247 -11.06 10.66 -9.56
C ARG A 247 -12.30 10.23 -10.37
N PRO A 248 -12.99 9.14 -10.01
CA PRO A 248 -14.15 8.66 -10.79
C PRO A 248 -15.26 9.71 -10.85
N PRO A 249 -15.89 9.96 -12.01
CA PRO A 249 -17.00 10.91 -12.08
C PRO A 249 -18.27 10.39 -11.37
N GLU A 250 -18.39 9.07 -11.22
CA GLU A 250 -19.50 8.42 -10.55
C GLU A 250 -19.38 8.56 -9.03
N VAL A 251 -20.44 9.09 -8.41
CA VAL A 251 -20.55 9.16 -6.95
C VAL A 251 -21.02 7.82 -6.39
N PRO A 252 -20.60 7.43 -5.19
CA PRO A 252 -21.14 6.25 -4.51
C PRO A 252 -22.66 6.33 -4.33
N ASN A 253 -23.33 5.18 -4.18
CA ASN A 253 -24.77 5.14 -3.94
C ASN A 253 -25.13 5.84 -2.62
N LEU A 254 -25.95 6.89 -2.66
CA LEU A 254 -26.31 7.69 -1.48
C LEU A 254 -27.70 7.33 -0.93
N TYR A 255 -27.90 7.48 0.38
CA TYR A 255 -29.22 7.50 1.02
C TYR A 255 -29.99 8.76 0.57
N PRO A 256 -31.32 8.69 0.32
CA PRO A 256 -32.23 7.55 0.53
C PRO A 256 -32.41 6.61 -0.67
N PHE A 257 -31.55 6.69 -1.70
CA PHE A 257 -31.72 5.89 -2.91
C PHE A 257 -31.47 4.40 -2.66
N GLY A 258 -32.18 3.54 -3.41
CA GLY A 258 -32.19 2.10 -3.18
C GLY A 258 -30.81 1.44 -3.19
N GLY A 259 -29.88 1.93 -4.02
CA GLY A 259 -28.51 1.42 -4.10
C GLY A 259 -27.77 1.43 -2.75
N TYR A 260 -28.03 2.43 -1.89
CA TYR A 260 -27.40 2.54 -0.57
C TYR A 260 -27.80 1.40 0.37
N ARG A 261 -29.07 0.99 0.32
CA ARG A 261 -29.57 -0.17 1.08
C ARG A 261 -29.04 -1.48 0.53
N VAL A 262 -29.02 -1.62 -0.80
CA VAL A 262 -28.59 -2.86 -1.48
C VAL A 262 -27.15 -3.22 -1.11
N GLN A 263 -26.21 -2.27 -1.13
CA GLN A 263 -24.81 -2.52 -0.73
C GLN A 263 -24.66 -2.94 0.75
N ALA A 264 -25.47 -2.40 1.66
CA ALA A 264 -25.44 -2.74 3.08
C ALA A 264 -25.99 -4.16 3.31
N GLU A 265 -27.08 -4.51 2.62
CA GLU A 265 -27.65 -5.87 2.63
C GLU A 265 -26.68 -6.88 2.01
N GLN A 266 -25.97 -6.51 0.95
CA GLN A 266 -24.92 -7.33 0.35
C GLN A 266 -23.75 -7.57 1.31
N THR A 267 -23.35 -6.56 2.08
CA THR A 267 -22.31 -6.70 3.12
C THR A 267 -22.73 -7.71 4.20
N LEU A 268 -23.96 -7.59 4.71
CA LEU A 268 -24.52 -8.56 5.66
C LEU A 268 -24.63 -9.96 5.04
N HIS A 269 -25.00 -10.05 3.76
CA HIS A 269 -25.07 -11.31 3.02
C HIS A 269 -23.73 -12.03 2.97
N TYR A 270 -22.63 -11.31 2.70
CA TYR A 270 -21.28 -11.86 2.75
C TYR A 270 -20.88 -12.26 4.17
N SER A 271 -21.10 -11.38 5.15
CA SER A 271 -20.81 -11.64 6.56
C SER A 271 -21.48 -12.93 7.07
N ALA A 272 -22.72 -13.19 6.67
CA ALA A 272 -23.47 -14.39 7.07
C ALA A 272 -22.91 -15.71 6.53
N ARG A 273 -22.08 -15.67 5.47
CA ARG A 273 -21.64 -16.82 4.68
C ARG A 273 -20.13 -16.99 4.65
N LEU A 274 -19.39 -16.27 5.49
CA LEU A 274 -17.93 -16.36 5.58
C LEU A 274 -17.49 -17.81 5.78
N THR A 275 -16.76 -18.34 4.79
CA THR A 275 -16.03 -19.59 4.90
C THR A 275 -14.64 -19.35 5.49
N ASP A 276 -13.99 -20.41 5.97
CA ASP A 276 -12.63 -20.27 6.51
C ASP A 276 -11.64 -19.81 5.43
N THR A 277 -11.80 -20.29 4.18
CA THR A 277 -11.02 -19.78 3.04
C THR A 277 -11.21 -18.28 2.83
N GLN A 278 -12.43 -17.76 2.90
CA GLN A 278 -12.69 -16.32 2.74
C GLN A 278 -12.10 -15.50 3.88
N LYS A 279 -12.13 -16.00 5.12
CA LYS A 279 -11.49 -15.36 6.27
C LYS A 279 -9.97 -15.29 6.10
N VAL A 280 -9.35 -16.39 5.70
CA VAL A 280 -7.90 -16.45 5.44
C VAL A 280 -7.51 -15.52 4.30
N ILE A 281 -8.29 -15.45 3.21
CA ILE A 281 -8.04 -14.49 2.13
C ILE A 281 -8.12 -13.05 2.65
N ALA A 282 -9.14 -12.73 3.45
CA ALA A 282 -9.29 -11.39 4.04
C ALA A 282 -8.11 -11.03 4.98
N GLU A 283 -7.65 -11.98 5.80
CA GLU A 283 -6.50 -11.79 6.69
C GLU A 283 -5.18 -11.67 5.92
N TYR A 284 -5.00 -12.49 4.87
CA TYR A 284 -3.81 -12.44 4.02
C TYR A 284 -3.64 -11.05 3.38
N TRP A 285 -4.71 -10.49 2.81
CA TRP A 285 -4.68 -9.17 2.18
C TRP A 285 -4.80 -8.00 3.15
N ALA A 286 -5.14 -8.26 4.43
CA ALA A 286 -5.02 -7.27 5.49
C ALA A 286 -3.59 -7.16 6.03
N ASP A 287 -2.68 -8.05 5.59
CA ASP A 287 -1.28 -8.21 5.96
C ASP A 287 -0.99 -8.50 7.45
N GLY A 288 -1.97 -8.34 8.33
CA GLY A 288 -1.83 -8.55 9.77
C GLY A 288 -1.10 -7.39 10.48
N PRO A 289 -0.99 -7.44 11.83
CA PRO A 289 -0.62 -6.29 12.66
C PRO A 289 0.88 -5.94 12.72
N ASN A 290 1.77 -6.78 12.14
CA ASN A 290 3.22 -6.60 12.14
C ASN A 290 3.79 -6.59 10.71
N SER A 291 3.08 -5.95 9.80
CA SER A 291 3.31 -6.05 8.37
C SER A 291 3.77 -4.75 7.72
N GLU A 292 4.00 -4.84 6.42
CA GLU A 292 4.48 -3.74 5.57
C GLU A 292 3.32 -2.85 5.11
N LEU A 293 2.10 -3.18 5.53
CA LEU A 293 0.84 -2.72 4.94
C LEU A 293 0.75 -3.06 3.44
N PRO A 294 -0.42 -2.88 2.81
CA PRO A 294 -0.60 -3.28 1.42
C PRO A 294 0.44 -2.69 0.45
N PRO A 295 0.88 -1.43 0.59
CA PRO A 295 1.93 -0.90 -0.28
C PRO A 295 3.25 -1.68 -0.20
N GLY A 296 3.67 -2.11 0.99
CA GLY A 296 4.91 -2.87 1.15
C GLY A 296 4.77 -4.34 0.75
N HIS A 297 3.57 -4.93 0.81
CA HIS A 297 3.34 -6.27 0.25
C HIS A 297 3.70 -6.33 -1.24
N TRP A 298 3.40 -5.27 -1.99
CA TRP A 298 3.78 -5.21 -3.40
C TRP A 298 5.29 -5.22 -3.62
N MET A 299 6.09 -4.70 -2.69
CA MET A 299 7.55 -4.85 -2.76
C MET A 299 7.98 -6.30 -2.55
N LEU A 300 7.34 -7.04 -1.62
CA LEU A 300 7.59 -8.48 -1.44
C LEU A 300 7.28 -9.28 -2.72
N PHE A 301 6.24 -8.90 -3.47
CA PHE A 301 5.95 -9.49 -4.78
C PHE A 301 7.02 -9.13 -5.81
N GLY A 302 7.50 -7.88 -5.82
CA GLY A 302 8.66 -7.47 -6.63
C GLY A 302 9.91 -8.29 -6.32
N GLN A 303 10.22 -8.52 -5.04
CA GLN A 303 11.33 -9.38 -4.63
C GLN A 303 11.12 -10.83 -5.07
N PHE A 304 9.90 -11.35 -5.00
CA PHE A 304 9.60 -12.69 -5.49
C PHE A 304 9.86 -12.80 -7.00
N VAL A 305 9.35 -11.85 -7.79
CA VAL A 305 9.58 -11.80 -9.24
C VAL A 305 11.07 -11.72 -9.55
N SER A 306 11.80 -10.83 -8.88
CA SER A 306 13.25 -10.71 -9.01
C SER A 306 13.97 -12.04 -8.78
N ARG A 307 13.71 -12.71 -7.66
CA ARG A 307 14.35 -13.99 -7.32
C ARG A 307 13.94 -15.12 -8.26
N ARG A 308 12.68 -15.16 -8.69
CA ARG A 308 12.17 -16.14 -9.66
C ARG A 308 12.88 -16.01 -11.00
N ASP A 309 13.08 -14.78 -11.45
CA ASP A 309 13.56 -14.47 -12.79
C ASP A 309 15.08 -14.20 -12.83
N GLY A 310 15.75 -14.21 -11.67
CA GLY A 310 17.21 -14.05 -11.56
C GLY A 310 17.69 -12.66 -11.93
N HIS A 311 16.98 -11.61 -11.49
CA HIS A 311 17.30 -10.23 -11.85
C HIS A 311 18.68 -9.77 -11.36
N THR A 312 19.31 -8.96 -12.20
CA THR A 312 20.49 -8.15 -11.85
C THR A 312 20.09 -6.88 -11.10
N LEU A 313 21.07 -6.18 -10.50
CA LEU A 313 20.83 -4.87 -9.89
C LEU A 313 20.15 -3.89 -10.86
N ASP A 314 20.61 -3.83 -12.10
CA ASP A 314 20.09 -2.90 -13.12
C ASP A 314 18.60 -3.16 -13.41
N GLN A 315 18.15 -4.40 -13.32
CA GLN A 315 16.74 -4.76 -13.49
C GLN A 315 15.93 -4.43 -12.24
N ASP A 316 16.45 -4.76 -11.05
CA ASP A 316 15.72 -4.53 -9.81
C ASP A 316 15.56 -3.05 -9.46
N VAL A 317 16.58 -2.23 -9.69
CA VAL A 317 16.46 -0.78 -9.51
C VAL A 317 15.34 -0.21 -10.39
N LYS A 318 15.20 -0.69 -11.64
CA LYS A 318 14.10 -0.27 -12.53
C LYS A 318 12.74 -0.80 -12.08
N LEU A 319 12.68 -2.09 -11.69
CA LEU A 319 11.46 -2.73 -11.23
C LEU A 319 10.90 -2.02 -10.01
N PHE A 320 11.70 -1.88 -8.95
CA PHE A 320 11.23 -1.29 -7.71
C PHE A 320 10.97 0.21 -7.84
N PHE A 321 11.73 0.92 -8.68
CA PHE A 321 11.43 2.32 -9.02
C PHE A 321 10.03 2.48 -9.63
N ALA A 322 9.72 1.69 -10.67
CA ALA A 322 8.42 1.74 -11.33
C ALA A 322 7.29 1.30 -10.39
N LEU A 323 7.52 0.20 -9.65
CA LEU A 323 6.52 -0.39 -8.77
C LEU A 323 6.18 0.53 -7.60
N ALA A 324 7.18 1.04 -6.89
CA ALA A 324 6.98 1.89 -5.73
C ALA A 324 6.31 3.22 -6.11
N ASN A 325 6.69 3.83 -7.24
CA ASN A 325 6.07 5.07 -7.71
C ASN A 325 4.62 4.87 -8.20
N ALA A 326 4.31 3.74 -8.84
CA ALA A 326 2.92 3.44 -9.22
C ALA A 326 2.01 3.23 -8.00
N VAL A 327 2.50 2.51 -7.00
CA VAL A 327 1.80 2.31 -5.72
C VAL A 327 1.64 3.64 -4.96
N PHE A 328 2.66 4.50 -4.97
CA PHE A 328 2.59 5.85 -4.39
C PHE A 328 1.53 6.73 -5.04
N ASP A 329 1.53 6.83 -6.38
CA ASP A 329 0.55 7.61 -7.13
C ASP A 329 -0.88 7.08 -6.95
N ALA A 330 -1.05 5.75 -6.90
CA ALA A 330 -2.33 5.12 -6.57
C ALA A 330 -2.82 5.53 -5.17
N GLY A 331 -1.91 5.64 -4.20
CA GLY A 331 -2.21 6.13 -2.85
C GLY A 331 -2.71 7.57 -2.84
N ILE A 332 -2.09 8.45 -3.63
CA ILE A 332 -2.52 9.85 -3.77
C ILE A 332 -3.95 9.92 -4.33
N VAL A 333 -4.24 9.20 -5.41
CA VAL A 333 -5.59 9.16 -6.02
C VAL A 333 -6.62 8.61 -5.05
N ALA A 334 -6.30 7.51 -4.36
CA ALA A 334 -7.21 6.91 -3.39
C ALA A 334 -7.54 7.87 -2.25
N TRP A 335 -6.55 8.59 -1.71
CA TRP A 335 -6.78 9.57 -0.65
C TRP A 335 -7.49 10.84 -1.12
N ASP A 336 -7.22 11.29 -2.35
CA ASP A 336 -7.96 12.36 -3.00
C ASP A 336 -9.46 12.01 -3.09
N CYS A 337 -9.79 10.80 -3.56
CA CYS A 337 -11.17 10.32 -3.62
C CYS A 337 -11.78 10.24 -2.23
N LYS A 338 -11.09 9.61 -1.26
CA LYS A 338 -11.57 9.49 0.12
C LYS A 338 -11.90 10.84 0.72
N ARG A 339 -11.06 11.84 0.49
CA ARG A 339 -11.27 13.20 0.98
C ARG A 339 -12.40 13.93 0.26
N ALA A 340 -12.55 13.73 -1.05
CA ALA A 340 -13.55 14.39 -1.89
C ALA A 340 -14.97 13.85 -1.63
N TYR A 341 -15.13 12.53 -1.53
CA TYR A 341 -16.43 11.90 -1.31
C TYR A 341 -16.78 11.79 0.18
N ASP A 342 -15.77 11.69 1.05
CA ASP A 342 -15.93 11.53 2.50
C ASP A 342 -16.97 10.45 2.85
N TYR A 343 -16.95 9.35 2.08
CA TYR A 343 -18.04 8.39 2.03
C TYR A 343 -18.05 7.44 3.23
N VAL A 344 -19.27 7.10 3.66
CA VAL A 344 -19.57 6.24 4.82
C VAL A 344 -18.96 4.84 4.70
N ARG A 345 -18.57 4.26 5.84
CA ARG A 345 -18.13 2.85 5.93
C ARG A 345 -19.32 1.89 6.07
N PRO A 346 -19.21 0.62 5.65
CA PRO A 346 -20.32 -0.33 5.74
C PRO A 346 -20.89 -0.52 7.15
N VAL A 347 -20.06 -0.49 8.19
CA VAL A 347 -20.49 -0.61 9.59
C VAL A 347 -21.45 0.52 9.99
N THR A 348 -21.12 1.77 9.69
CA THR A 348 -22.00 2.92 9.94
C THR A 348 -23.30 2.81 9.13
N ALA A 349 -23.23 2.41 7.86
CA ALA A 349 -24.42 2.23 7.03
C ALA A 349 -25.33 1.11 7.55
N VAL A 350 -24.76 0.00 8.02
CA VAL A 350 -25.51 -1.11 8.63
C VAL A 350 -26.14 -0.68 9.94
N HIS A 351 -25.40 0.00 10.82
CA HIS A 351 -25.93 0.53 12.08
C HIS A 351 -27.09 1.49 11.83
N PHE A 352 -26.93 2.43 10.89
CA PHE A 352 -27.97 3.39 10.52
C PHE A 352 -29.25 2.72 9.98
N LEU A 353 -29.13 1.74 9.08
CA LEU A 353 -30.29 1.12 8.42
C LEU A 353 -30.99 0.04 9.26
N PHE A 354 -30.23 -0.63 10.14
CA PHE A 354 -30.63 -1.88 10.79
C PHE A 354 -30.54 -1.87 12.32
N ALA A 355 -30.20 -0.76 12.98
CA ALA A 355 -30.37 -0.64 14.42
C ALA A 355 -31.82 -0.97 14.85
N GLY A 356 -31.96 -1.82 15.87
CA GLY A 356 -33.26 -2.34 16.35
C GLY A 356 -33.88 -3.40 15.43
N LYS A 357 -33.22 -3.78 14.34
CA LYS A 357 -33.67 -4.84 13.42
C LYS A 357 -32.75 -6.04 13.54
N LYS A 358 -33.33 -7.24 13.43
CA LYS A 358 -32.56 -8.48 13.45
C LYS A 358 -31.96 -8.77 12.08
N VAL A 359 -30.64 -8.96 12.05
CA VAL A 359 -29.87 -9.31 10.86
C VAL A 359 -29.12 -10.62 11.09
N ARG A 360 -28.92 -11.41 10.03
CA ARG A 360 -28.11 -12.63 10.09
C ARG A 360 -26.71 -12.30 9.57
N ALA A 361 -25.68 -12.45 10.39
CA ALA A 361 -24.30 -12.09 10.07
C ALA A 361 -23.30 -12.84 10.96
N TRP A 362 -21.99 -12.72 10.66
CA TRP A 362 -20.94 -13.13 11.58
C TRP A 362 -21.06 -12.31 12.88
N ALA A 363 -21.11 -12.99 14.02
CA ALA A 363 -21.44 -12.39 15.31
C ALA A 363 -20.22 -12.12 16.20
N GLY A 364 -19.03 -12.05 15.59
CA GLY A 364 -17.76 -11.87 16.27
C GLY A 364 -16.95 -13.16 16.46
N PRO A 365 -15.74 -13.04 17.05
CA PRO A 365 -14.81 -14.15 17.24
C PRO A 365 -15.46 -15.35 17.95
N TYR A 366 -15.23 -16.55 17.43
CA TYR A 366 -15.74 -17.83 17.96
C TYR A 366 -17.27 -17.97 18.07
N ARG A 367 -18.04 -17.03 17.52
CA ARG A 367 -19.52 -17.04 17.62
C ARG A 367 -20.22 -17.56 16.36
N GLY A 368 -19.51 -17.60 15.23
CA GLY A 368 -20.05 -17.99 13.94
C GLY A 368 -21.14 -17.05 13.43
N THR A 369 -21.96 -17.52 12.49
CA THR A 369 -23.11 -16.76 11.99
C THR A 369 -24.29 -16.87 12.95
N ARG A 370 -24.83 -15.73 13.40
CA ARG A 370 -26.01 -15.66 14.26
C ARG A 370 -27.00 -14.60 13.79
N VAL A 371 -28.18 -14.60 14.38
CA VAL A 371 -29.13 -13.49 14.29
C VAL A 371 -28.81 -12.52 15.42
N ILE A 372 -28.40 -11.30 15.09
CA ILE A 372 -27.98 -10.24 16.01
C ILE A 372 -28.75 -8.97 15.73
N ASP A 373 -28.71 -7.99 16.63
CA ASP A 373 -29.16 -6.64 16.29
C ASP A 373 -28.24 -6.04 15.22
N GLY A 374 -28.79 -5.28 14.27
CA GLY A 374 -27.99 -4.59 13.26
C GLY A 374 -27.03 -3.57 13.89
N ALA A 375 -27.37 -3.01 15.05
CA ALA A 375 -26.48 -2.13 15.82
C ALA A 375 -25.27 -2.86 16.42
N ASP A 376 -25.36 -4.18 16.63
CA ASP A 376 -24.28 -5.00 17.21
C ASP A 376 -23.36 -5.60 16.13
N TRP A 377 -23.63 -5.35 14.84
CA TRP A 377 -22.83 -5.92 13.76
C TRP A 377 -21.48 -5.24 13.63
N GLU A 378 -20.42 -6.05 13.54
CA GLU A 378 -19.07 -5.61 13.23
C GLU A 378 -18.52 -6.40 12.01
N PRO A 379 -17.68 -5.77 11.16
CA PRO A 379 -17.00 -6.47 10.08
C PRO A 379 -16.03 -7.53 10.62
N TYR A 380 -15.71 -8.54 9.80
CA TYR A 380 -14.68 -9.54 10.14
C TYR A 380 -13.30 -8.89 10.20
N GLN A 381 -12.91 -8.47 11.41
CA GLN A 381 -11.67 -7.79 11.74
C GLN A 381 -11.32 -8.07 13.22
N PRO A 382 -10.07 -7.79 13.65
CA PRO A 382 -9.73 -7.74 15.07
C PRO A 382 -10.58 -6.72 15.83
N VAL A 383 -10.96 -7.04 17.07
CA VAL A 383 -11.74 -6.13 17.94
C VAL A 383 -11.01 -4.83 18.29
N THR A 384 -9.69 -4.80 18.10
CA THR A 384 -8.82 -3.63 18.26
C THR A 384 -8.63 -2.84 16.96
N PHE A 385 -9.30 -3.24 15.88
CA PHE A 385 -9.22 -2.57 14.57
C PHE A 385 -10.49 -2.84 13.76
N VAL A 386 -11.62 -2.25 14.20
CA VAL A 386 -12.93 -2.53 13.58
C VAL A 386 -13.01 -2.00 12.15
N THR A 387 -12.50 -0.81 11.91
CA THR A 387 -12.44 -0.23 10.55
C THR A 387 -11.25 0.71 10.42
N PRO A 388 -10.59 0.78 9.25
CA PRO A 388 -9.50 1.72 9.05
C PRO A 388 -9.97 3.18 9.18
N PRO A 389 -9.18 4.06 9.80
CA PRO A 389 -9.59 5.42 10.16
C PRO A 389 -9.47 6.37 8.97
N PHE A 390 -10.31 6.15 7.97
CA PHE A 390 -10.46 6.98 6.77
C PHE A 390 -11.75 6.64 6.04
N PRO A 391 -12.28 7.54 5.19
CA PRO A 391 -13.46 7.30 4.36
C PRO A 391 -13.35 6.08 3.45
N GLU A 392 -14.49 5.56 3.00
CA GLU A 392 -14.58 4.27 2.30
C GLU A 392 -14.09 4.37 0.85
N PHE A 393 -14.62 5.30 0.06
CA PHE A 393 -14.53 5.28 -1.40
C PHE A 393 -13.39 6.16 -1.95
N ILE A 394 -12.53 5.68 -2.84
CA ILE A 394 -12.38 4.29 -3.30
C ILE A 394 -11.56 3.44 -2.31
N SER A 395 -11.52 2.12 -2.51
CA SER A 395 -10.63 1.23 -1.75
C SER A 395 -9.16 1.51 -2.05
N GLY A 396 -8.38 1.83 -1.01
CA GLY A 396 -6.93 2.00 -1.14
C GLY A 396 -6.21 0.70 -1.49
N HIS A 397 -6.60 -0.43 -0.89
CA HIS A 397 -6.01 -1.75 -1.21
C HIS A 397 -6.21 -2.08 -2.69
N SER A 398 -7.42 -1.87 -3.23
CA SER A 398 -7.71 -2.13 -4.64
C SER A 398 -6.88 -1.25 -5.57
N ALA A 399 -6.72 0.04 -5.23
CA ALA A 399 -5.89 0.96 -6.00
C ALA A 399 -4.41 0.53 -6.00
N PHE A 400 -3.84 0.23 -4.83
CA PHE A 400 -2.46 -0.28 -4.72
C PHE A 400 -2.29 -1.59 -5.48
N SER A 401 -3.25 -2.50 -5.35
CA SER A 401 -3.16 -3.82 -5.95
C SER A 401 -3.25 -3.82 -7.48
N THR A 402 -4.15 -3.04 -8.04
CA THR A 402 -4.22 -2.91 -9.50
C THR A 402 -2.99 -2.20 -10.05
N ALA A 403 -2.52 -1.12 -9.40
CA ALA A 403 -1.31 -0.43 -9.84
C ALA A 403 -0.07 -1.32 -9.79
N GLY A 404 0.11 -2.06 -8.69
CA GLY A 404 1.22 -2.98 -8.52
C GLY A 404 1.19 -4.13 -9.53
N ALA A 405 0.04 -4.78 -9.71
CA ALA A 405 -0.12 -5.87 -10.66
C ALA A 405 0.18 -5.43 -12.10
N GLU A 406 -0.35 -4.28 -12.54
CA GLU A 406 -0.11 -3.80 -13.90
C GLU A 406 1.35 -3.43 -14.15
N VAL A 407 2.09 -2.94 -13.14
CA VAL A 407 3.54 -2.74 -13.27
C VAL A 407 4.28 -4.06 -13.39
N LEU A 408 4.00 -5.04 -12.51
CA LEU A 408 4.68 -6.33 -12.58
C LEU A 408 4.41 -7.01 -13.92
N LYS A 409 3.16 -7.00 -14.39
CA LYS A 409 2.75 -7.51 -15.71
C LYS A 409 3.46 -6.83 -16.86
N ALA A 410 3.56 -5.50 -16.83
CA ALA A 410 4.27 -4.75 -17.86
C ALA A 410 5.77 -5.06 -17.85
N PHE A 411 6.34 -5.28 -16.66
CA PHE A 411 7.77 -5.55 -16.50
C PHE A 411 8.16 -6.98 -16.93
N THR A 412 7.34 -7.97 -16.61
CA THR A 412 7.55 -9.38 -16.98
C THR A 412 7.06 -9.71 -18.38
N GLY A 413 6.13 -8.92 -18.92
CA GLY A 413 5.40 -9.21 -20.15
C GLY A 413 4.39 -10.36 -20.02
N SER A 414 4.00 -10.72 -18.80
CA SER A 414 3.13 -11.87 -18.48
C SER A 414 2.05 -11.47 -17.48
N ASP A 415 1.05 -12.32 -17.27
CA ASP A 415 0.07 -12.20 -16.15
C ASP A 415 0.22 -13.41 -15.19
N VAL A 416 1.27 -14.21 -15.39
CA VAL A 416 1.59 -15.39 -14.58
C VAL A 416 2.42 -14.93 -13.38
N PHE A 417 1.73 -14.28 -12.43
CA PHE A 417 2.25 -13.63 -11.23
C PHE A 417 3.39 -12.65 -11.52
N GLY A 418 3.00 -11.41 -11.78
CA GLY A 418 3.74 -10.53 -12.66
C GLY A 418 3.11 -10.71 -14.00
#